data_AF-A0A1J7CJ44-F1
#
_entry.id   AF-A0A1J7CJ44-F1
#
_cell.length_a   1.000
_cell.length_b   1.000
_cell.length_c   1.000
_cell.angle_alpha   90.00
_cell.angle_beta   90.00
_cell.angle_gamma   90.00
#
_symmetry.space_group_name_H-M   'P 1'
#
loop_
_entity.id
_entity.type
_entity.pdbx_description
1 polymer ?
#
loop_
_entity_poly.entity_id
_entity_poly.type
_entity_poly.pdbx_seq_one_letter_code
_entity_poly.pdbx_strand_id
1 'polypeptide(L)' 'MAFVDLGFQHVVANMFVIPAAIFAGQATWHDYVINFPPVFLGNAVGGGIFVALIYFIAYRPLGGQSHA' A
#
# COMPACT_ATOMS: atom_id res chain seq x y z
N MET A 1 -4.86 -0.31 13.61
CA MET A 1 -6.03 0.59 13.45
C MET A 1 -5.63 1.94 12.84
N ALA A 2 -4.52 2.56 13.26
CA ALA A 2 -4.06 3.86 12.74
C ALA A 2 -4.17 4.10 11.22
N PHE A 3 -3.82 3.12 10.37
CA PHE A 3 -3.94 3.25 8.91
C PHE A 3 -5.39 3.55 8.45
N VAL A 4 -6.36 2.85 9.05
CA VAL A 4 -7.79 3.03 8.77
C VAL A 4 -8.30 4.31 9.41
N ASP A 5 -7.88 4.61 10.65
CA ASP A 5 -8.33 5.79 11.40
C ASP A 5 -7.89 7.10 10.73
N LEU A 6 -6.73 7.09 10.06
CA LEU A 6 -6.23 8.21 9.26
C LEU A 6 -6.88 8.32 7.87
N GLY A 7 -7.73 7.36 7.49
CA GLY A 7 -8.42 7.35 6.20
C GLY A 7 -7.54 6.96 5.02
N PHE A 8 -6.43 6.26 5.23
CA PHE A 8 -5.60 5.78 4.13
C PHE A 8 -6.26 4.64 3.34
N GLN A 9 -5.94 4.57 2.05
CA GLN A 9 -6.54 3.60 1.13
C GLN A 9 -5.61 2.40 0.93
N HIS A 10 -6.15 1.19 1.14
CA HIS A 10 -5.43 -0.06 0.91
C HIS A 10 -5.96 -0.75 -0.33
N VAL A 11 -5.09 -1.03 -1.30
CA VAL A 11 -5.52 -1.51 -2.63
C VAL A 11 -6.36 -2.79 -2.53
N VAL A 12 -5.92 -3.75 -1.71
CA VAL A 12 -6.64 -5.03 -1.53
C VAL A 12 -7.95 -4.83 -0.78
N ALA A 13 -8.05 -3.88 0.16
CA ALA A 13 -9.29 -3.65 0.88
C ALA A 13 -10.34 -3.04 -0.06
N ASN A 14 -9.92 -2.10 -0.91
CA ASN A 14 -10.79 -1.47 -1.90
C ASN A 14 -11.30 -2.46 -2.95
N MET A 15 -10.55 -3.53 -3.26
CA MET A 15 -11.02 -4.65 -4.11
C MET A 15 -12.17 -5.45 -3.50
N PHE A 16 -12.42 -5.35 -2.20
CA PHE A 16 -13.61 -5.96 -1.57
C PHE A 16 -14.71 -4.94 -1.35
N VAL A 17 -14.36 -3.75 -0.84
CA VAL A 17 -15.34 -2.72 -0.45
C VAL A 17 -16.04 -2.11 -1.66
N ILE A 18 -15.30 -1.75 -2.72
CA ILE A 18 -15.92 -1.08 -3.88
C ILE A 18 -16.82 -2.05 -4.66
N PRO A 19 -16.42 -3.31 -4.95
CA PRO A 19 -17.35 -4.27 -5.57
C PRO A 19 -18.58 -4.57 -4.71
N ALA A 20 -18.45 -4.65 -3.39
CA ALA A 20 -19.60 -4.77 -2.50
C ALA A 20 -20.56 -3.57 -2.64
N ALA A 21 -20.03 -2.35 -2.73
CA ALA A 21 -20.82 -1.14 -2.97
C ALA A 21 -21.48 -1.13 -4.37
N ILE A 22 -20.81 -1.65 -5.40
CA ILE A 22 -21.38 -1.80 -6.75
C ILE A 22 -22.57 -2.75 -6.73
N PHE A 23 -22.43 -3.91 -6.08
CA PHE A 23 -23.54 -4.87 -5.95
C PHE A 23 -24.69 -4.36 -5.08
N ALA A 24 -24.41 -3.43 -4.16
CA ALA A 24 -25.44 -2.70 -3.40
C ALA A 24 -26.03 -1.49 -4.15
N GLY A 25 -25.61 -1.23 -5.40
CA GLY A 25 -26.06 -0.09 -6.21
C GLY A 25 -25.58 1.28 -5.71
N GLN A 26 -24.53 1.33 -4.89
CA GLN A 26 -23.96 2.54 -4.29
C GLN A 26 -22.70 3.06 -4.99
N ALA A 27 -22.16 2.31 -5.96
CA ALA A 27 -20.97 2.67 -6.73
C ALA A 27 -21.03 2.08 -8.14
N THR A 28 -20.12 2.50 -9.02
CA THR A 28 -20.00 2.02 -10.39
C THR A 28 -18.64 1.36 -10.65
N TRP A 29 -18.56 0.53 -11.69
CA TRP A 29 -17.28 -0.03 -12.16
C TRP A 29 -16.29 1.05 -12.61
N HIS A 30 -16.77 2.21 -13.03
CA HIS A 30 -15.93 3.36 -13.35
C HIS A 30 -15.22 3.91 -12.10
N ASP A 31 -15.92 3.98 -10.96
CA ASP A 31 -15.32 4.40 -9.69
C ASP A 31 -14.20 3.46 -9.24
N TYR A 32 -14.36 2.16 -9.48
CA TYR A 32 -13.31 1.17 -9.22
C TYR A 32 -12.06 1.40 -10.09
N VAL A 33 -12.25 1.59 -11.40
CA VAL A 33 -11.14 1.76 -12.35
C VAL A 33 -10.37 3.05 -12.08
N ILE A 34 -11.04 4.12 -11.64
CA ILE A 34 -10.35 5.36 -11.25
C ILE A 34 -9.65 5.22 -9.89
N ASN A 35 -10.23 4.46 -8.95
CA ASN A 35 -9.63 4.26 -7.63
C ASN A 35 -8.38 3.36 -7.69
N PHE A 36 -8.37 2.33 -8.52
CA PHE A 36 -7.33 1.30 -8.47
C PHE A 36 -5.91 1.81 -8.78
N PRO A 37 -5.63 2.52 -9.90
CA PRO A 37 -4.27 2.96 -10.22
C PRO A 37 -3.59 3.84 -9.16
N PRO A 38 -4.21 4.91 -8.63
CA PRO A 38 -3.55 5.76 -7.64
C PRO A 38 -3.32 5.03 -6.30
N VAL A 39 -4.26 4.19 -5.86
CA VAL A 39 -4.12 3.45 -4.60
C VAL A 39 -3.05 2.37 -4.72
N PHE A 40 -3.04 1.64 -5.84
CA PHE A 40 -2.00 0.65 -6.13
C PHE A 40 -0.61 1.30 -6.13
N LEU A 41 -0.44 2.41 -6.85
CA LEU A 41 0.85 3.10 -6.92
C LEU A 41 1.27 3.64 -5.56
N GLY A 42 0.36 4.24 -4.80
CA GLY A 42 0.64 4.73 -3.45
C GLY A 42 1.06 3.61 -2.50
N ASN A 43 0.39 2.45 -2.55
CA ASN A 43 0.75 1.28 -1.74
C ASN A 43 2.11 0.70 -2.17
N ALA A 44 2.37 0.59 -3.48
CA ALA A 44 3.63 0.09 -4.01
C ALA A 44 4.81 1.00 -3.66
N VAL A 45 4.65 2.32 -3.75
CA VAL A 45 5.68 3.29 -3.36
C VAL A 45 5.88 3.29 -1.84
N GLY A 46 4.81 3.29 -1.05
CA GLY A 46 4.89 3.28 0.41
C GLY A 46 5.59 2.04 0.96
N GLY A 47 5.17 0.85 0.52
CA GLY A 47 5.79 -0.40 0.99
C GLY A 47 7.13 -0.70 0.30
N GLY A 48 7.16 -0.63 -1.02
CA GLY A 48 8.28 -1.07 -1.85
C GLY A 48 9.45 -0.08 -1.89
N ILE A 49 9.21 1.22 -1.70
CA ILE A 49 10.28 2.22 -1.65
C ILE A 49 10.50 2.66 -0.21
N PHE A 50 9.52 3.30 0.43
CA PHE A 50 9.78 3.92 1.75
C PHE A 50 10.13 2.89 2.82
N VAL A 51 9.26 1.91 3.06
CA VAL A 51 9.51 0.92 4.11
C VAL A 51 10.71 0.05 3.75
N ALA A 52 10.74 -0.54 2.55
CA ALA A 52 11.83 -1.42 2.15
C ALA A 52 13.20 -0.73 2.16
N LEU A 53 13.31 0.53 1.71
CA LEU A 53 14.57 1.28 1.72
C LEU A 53 15.05 1.55 3.14
N ILE A 54 14.14 1.94 4.05
CA ILE A 54 14.51 2.17 5.45
C ILE A 54 15.05 0.89 6.08
N TYR A 55 14.37 -0.24 5.87
CA TYR A 55 14.85 -1.54 6.34
C TYR A 55 16.20 -1.91 5.70
N PHE A 56 16.35 -1.69 4.39
CA PHE A 56 17.60 -2.00 3.70
C PHE A 56 18.77 -1.20 4.25
N ILE A 57 18.60 0.10 4.55
CA ILE A 57 19.66 0.93 5.14
C ILE A 57 19.94 0.50 6.58
N ALA A 58 18.90 0.28 7.39
CA ALA A 58 19.02 -0.04 8.81
C ALA A 58 19.74 -1.39 9.04
N TYR A 59 19.52 -2.37 8.16
CA TYR A 59 20.10 -3.71 8.30
C TYR A 59 21.24 -4.00 7.32
N ARG A 60 21.70 -3.00 6.54
CA ARG A 60 22.89 -3.17 5.71
C ARG A 60 24.10 -3.39 6.63
N PRO A 61 24.82 -4.52 6.53
CA PRO A 61 26.06 -4.70 7.26
C PRO A 61 27.05 -3.63 6.81
N LEU A 62 27.58 -2.86 7.75
CA LEU A 62 28.75 -2.01 7.48
C LEU A 62 29.90 -2.96 7.14
N GLY A 63 30.33 -2.95 5.87
CA GLY A 63 31.50 -3.69 5.44
C GLY A 63 32.70 -3.25 6.28
N GLY A 64 33.14 -4.12 7.20
CA GLY A 64 34.21 -3.76 8.13
C GLY A 64 34.29 -4.54 9.45
N GLN A 65 33.55 -5.64 9.67
CA GLN A 65 33.97 -6.62 10.66
C GLN A 65 34.73 -7.75 9.97
N SER A 66 35.97 -7.42 9.59
CA SER A 66 37.04 -8.41 9.53
C SER A 66 37.13 -8.99 10.93
N HIS A 67 36.52 -10.14 11.14
CA HIS A 67 36.81 -10.99 12.29
C HIS A 67 38.29 -11.34 12.20
N ALA A 68 39.11 -10.55 12.90
CA ALA A 68 40.42 -10.99 13.36
C ALA A 68 40.23 -12.06 14.45
#